data_AF-A0A918QBP9-F1
#
_entry.id   AF-A0A918QBP9-F1
#
_cell.length_a   1.000
_cell.length_b   1.000
_cell.length_c   1.000
_cell.angle_alpha   90.00
_cell.angle_beta   90.00
_cell.angle_gamma   90.00
#
_symmetry.space_group_name_H-M   'P 1'
#
loop_
_entity.id
_entity.type
_entity.pdbx_description
1 polymer ?
#
loop_
_entity_poly.entity_id
_entity_poly.type
_entity_poly.pdbx_seq_one_letter_code
_entity_poly.pdbx_strand_id
1 'polypeptide(L)'
;MITFKKQVKSAIKRFVATPYFLGVLIFMFGAWIALSSNALGAATVFCGQGWFRPVCAYGGLAGVASPTEERFWVAASSRVDGEGLRQYLRIYPDGEFAREAALRLQTCRRVERENWDGEEKTLPLMVMTALVPSVSQVAAKDIAIASGKTDAAVMCRNYEAGQYRLRKSDVRPEHWSCSARGRGVVCGFEGVAVCQVQTRFVEVHEDCT
;
A
#
# COMPACT_ATOMS: atom_id res chain seq x y z
N MET A 1 -81.75 24.21 -30.27
CA MET A 1 -80.29 23.98 -30.37
C MET A 1 -79.68 23.50 -29.03
N ILE A 2 -80.30 22.53 -28.33
CA ILE A 2 -79.86 22.08 -26.97
C ILE A 2 -79.76 20.54 -26.84
N THR A 3 -80.32 19.78 -27.78
CA THR A 3 -80.45 18.31 -27.66
C THR A 3 -79.25 17.51 -28.16
N PHE A 4 -78.36 18.08 -28.98
CA PHE A 4 -77.20 17.34 -29.53
C PHE A 4 -76.01 17.23 -28.55
N LYS A 5 -75.82 18.23 -27.67
CA LYS A 5 -74.70 18.26 -26.69
C LYS A 5 -74.81 17.19 -25.59
N LYS A 6 -76.02 16.72 -25.26
CA LYS A 6 -76.22 15.69 -24.22
C LYS A 6 -75.91 14.27 -24.71
N GLN A 7 -76.15 13.97 -25.99
CA GLN A 7 -75.88 12.65 -26.58
C GLN A 7 -74.37 12.38 -26.70
N VAL A 8 -73.57 13.37 -27.09
CA VAL A 8 -72.10 13.22 -27.24
C VAL A 8 -71.39 13.04 -25.89
N LYS A 9 -71.81 13.72 -24.83
CA LYS A 9 -71.21 13.57 -23.48
C LYS A 9 -71.46 12.19 -22.85
N SER A 10 -72.54 11.51 -23.23
CA SER A 10 -72.88 10.17 -22.72
C SER A 10 -72.04 9.07 -23.38
N ALA A 11 -71.78 9.19 -24.68
CA ALA A 11 -70.93 8.25 -25.42
C ALA A 11 -69.46 8.28 -24.94
N ILE A 12 -68.92 9.48 -24.67
CA ILE A 12 -67.53 9.63 -24.20
C ILE A 12 -67.35 9.06 -22.77
N LYS A 13 -68.34 9.20 -21.89
CA LYS A 13 -68.26 8.63 -20.52
C LYS A 13 -68.28 7.10 -20.49
N ARG A 14 -68.93 6.44 -21.46
CA ARG A 14 -68.94 4.97 -21.56
C ARG A 14 -67.65 4.41 -22.15
N PHE A 15 -66.95 5.19 -22.98
CA PHE A 15 -65.68 4.78 -23.58
C PHE A 15 -64.48 4.86 -22.61
N VAL A 16 -64.54 5.79 -21.63
CA VAL A 16 -63.48 5.97 -20.61
C VAL A 16 -63.64 5.03 -19.41
N ALA A 17 -64.82 4.44 -19.20
CA ALA A 17 -65.13 3.59 -18.04
C ALA A 17 -64.92 2.09 -18.27
N THR A 18 -64.30 1.68 -19.38
CA THR A 18 -63.98 0.28 -19.64
C THR A 18 -62.53 -0.01 -19.18
N PRO A 19 -62.29 -0.99 -18.30
CA PRO A 19 -60.96 -1.26 -17.72
C PRO A 19 -59.90 -1.62 -18.77
N TYR A 20 -60.32 -1.98 -19.98
CA TYR A 20 -59.46 -2.24 -21.12
C TYR A 20 -58.76 -0.99 -21.68
N PHE A 21 -59.40 0.19 -21.62
CA PHE A 21 -58.83 1.39 -22.23
C PHE A 21 -57.65 1.96 -21.42
N LEU A 22 -57.72 1.87 -20.09
CA LEU A 22 -56.61 2.24 -19.20
C LEU A 22 -55.43 1.26 -19.36
N GLY A 23 -55.71 -0.04 -19.48
CA GLY A 23 -54.70 -1.08 -19.68
C GLY A 23 -53.95 -0.95 -21.02
N VAL A 24 -54.68 -0.68 -22.11
CA VAL A 24 -54.07 -0.47 -23.45
C VAL A 24 -53.25 0.82 -23.50
N LEU A 25 -53.68 1.89 -22.82
CA LEU A 25 -52.90 3.13 -22.74
C LEU A 25 -51.61 2.96 -21.94
N ILE A 26 -51.62 2.20 -20.84
CA ILE A 26 -50.41 1.88 -20.07
C ILE A 26 -49.45 0.99 -20.90
N PHE A 27 -49.98 0.01 -21.63
CA PHE A 27 -49.17 -0.84 -22.53
C PHE A 27 -48.56 -0.04 -23.69
N MET A 28 -49.34 0.86 -24.31
CA MET A 28 -48.87 1.72 -25.40
C MET A 28 -47.86 2.75 -24.92
N PHE A 29 -48.03 3.36 -23.74
CA PHE A 29 -47.04 4.27 -23.15
C PHE A 29 -45.77 3.52 -22.74
N GLY A 30 -45.90 2.32 -22.16
CA GLY A 30 -44.75 1.47 -21.85
C GLY A 30 -43.96 1.07 -23.10
N ALA A 31 -44.66 0.73 -24.19
CA ALA A 31 -44.03 0.46 -25.49
C ALA A 31 -43.38 1.71 -26.11
N TRP A 32 -44.00 2.89 -25.98
CA TRP A 32 -43.44 4.15 -26.47
C TRP A 32 -42.19 4.60 -25.70
N ILE A 33 -42.15 4.40 -24.38
CA ILE A 33 -40.95 4.64 -23.57
C ILE A 33 -39.83 3.66 -23.97
N ALA A 34 -40.16 2.40 -24.25
CA ALA A 34 -39.19 1.40 -24.70
C ALA A 34 -38.64 1.66 -26.11
N LEU A 35 -39.42 2.30 -27.00
CA LEU A 35 -39.00 2.67 -28.36
C LEU A 35 -38.27 4.02 -28.45
N SER A 36 -38.48 4.93 -27.49
CA SER A 36 -37.83 6.26 -27.47
C SER A 36 -36.54 6.31 -26.66
N SER A 37 -36.26 5.26 -25.87
CA SER A 37 -34.97 5.07 -25.24
C SER A 37 -34.13 4.13 -26.11
N ASN A 38 -32.89 4.51 -26.43
CA ASN A 38 -31.91 3.60 -27.05
C ASN A 38 -32.01 2.25 -26.34
N ALA A 39 -32.18 1.14 -27.05
CA ALA A 39 -32.37 -0.20 -26.45
C ALA A 39 -31.30 -0.54 -25.38
N LEU A 40 -30.13 0.09 -25.48
CA LEU A 40 -29.04 0.07 -24.48
C LEU A 40 -29.40 0.68 -23.11
N GLY A 41 -30.23 1.73 -23.06
CA GLY A 41 -30.68 2.40 -21.84
C GLY A 41 -31.80 1.67 -21.09
N ALA A 42 -32.64 0.91 -21.80
CA ALA A 42 -33.65 0.07 -21.15
C ALA A 42 -32.98 -1.12 -20.42
N ALA A 43 -31.93 -1.70 -21.02
CA ALA A 43 -31.17 -2.80 -20.42
C ALA A 43 -30.44 -2.38 -19.13
N THR A 44 -29.85 -1.18 -19.07
CA THR A 44 -29.18 -0.69 -17.85
C THR A 44 -30.15 -0.43 -16.70
N VAL A 45 -31.34 0.15 -16.97
CA VAL A 45 -32.38 0.35 -15.95
C VAL A 45 -32.91 -0.98 -15.42
N PHE A 46 -33.14 -1.95 -16.32
CA PHE A 46 -33.64 -3.28 -15.96
C PHE A 46 -32.59 -4.09 -15.18
N CYS A 47 -31.33 -4.07 -15.61
CA CYS A 47 -30.23 -4.80 -14.96
C CYS A 47 -29.74 -4.14 -13.66
N GLY A 48 -30.08 -2.87 -13.42
CA GLY A 48 -29.88 -2.20 -12.13
C GLY A 48 -30.91 -2.60 -11.06
N GLN A 49 -32.01 -3.25 -11.43
CA GLN A 49 -33.02 -3.74 -10.47
C GLN A 49 -32.51 -5.03 -9.79
N GLY A 50 -32.41 -5.03 -8.45
CA GLY A 50 -31.66 -6.03 -7.69
C GLY A 50 -32.04 -7.50 -7.91
N TRP A 51 -33.27 -7.80 -8.34
CA TRP A 51 -33.72 -9.17 -8.64
C TRP A 51 -33.35 -9.65 -10.05
N PHE A 52 -33.12 -8.75 -11.00
CA PHE A 52 -32.65 -9.10 -12.35
C PHE A 52 -31.13 -9.03 -12.50
N ARG A 53 -30.44 -8.34 -11.58
CA ARG A 53 -28.98 -8.22 -11.57
C ARG A 53 -28.24 -9.57 -11.71
N PRO A 54 -28.63 -10.68 -11.02
CA PRO A 54 -27.97 -11.98 -11.20
C PRO A 54 -28.10 -12.55 -12.62
N VAL A 55 -29.26 -12.35 -13.25
CA VAL A 55 -29.54 -12.81 -14.62
C VAL A 55 -28.71 -12.01 -15.62
N CYS A 56 -28.64 -10.69 -15.45
CA CYS A 56 -27.81 -9.83 -16.30
C CYS A 56 -26.30 -10.09 -16.12
N ALA A 57 -25.86 -10.31 -14.87
CA ALA A 57 -24.48 -10.65 -14.54
C ALA A 57 -24.03 -11.96 -15.19
N TYR A 58 -24.90 -12.98 -15.19
CA TYR A 58 -24.62 -14.25 -15.89
C TYR A 58 -24.58 -14.07 -17.41
N GLY A 59 -25.43 -13.19 -17.96
CA GLY A 59 -25.50 -12.90 -19.39
C GLY A 59 -24.49 -11.87 -19.91
N GLY A 60 -23.68 -11.24 -19.05
CA GLY A 60 -22.76 -10.16 -19.44
C GLY A 60 -23.45 -8.93 -20.02
N LEU A 61 -24.70 -8.66 -19.61
CA LEU A 61 -25.51 -7.59 -20.18
C LEU A 61 -25.38 -6.30 -19.38
N ALA A 62 -25.43 -5.16 -20.10
CA ALA A 62 -25.53 -3.82 -19.55
C ALA A 62 -24.41 -3.38 -18.59
N GLY A 63 -23.22 -3.99 -18.70
CA GLY A 63 -22.05 -3.62 -17.89
C GLY A 63 -22.17 -4.02 -16.41
N VAL A 64 -23.03 -4.99 -16.09
CA VAL A 64 -23.13 -5.57 -14.74
C VAL A 64 -22.03 -6.62 -14.56
N ALA A 65 -21.29 -6.52 -13.46
CA ALA A 65 -20.22 -7.43 -13.11
C ALA A 65 -20.72 -8.86 -12.94
N SER A 66 -19.99 -9.81 -13.51
CA SER A 66 -20.19 -11.23 -13.21
C SER A 66 -19.81 -11.52 -11.74
N PRO A 67 -20.30 -12.62 -11.13
CA PRO A 67 -19.88 -13.01 -9.78
C PRO A 67 -18.35 -13.21 -9.65
N THR A 68 -17.68 -13.58 -10.74
CA THR A 68 -16.21 -13.71 -10.78
C THR A 68 -15.53 -12.36 -10.75
N GLU A 69 -16.03 -11.41 -11.53
CA GLU A 69 -15.54 -10.02 -11.55
C GLU A 69 -15.76 -9.34 -10.21
N GLU A 70 -16.92 -9.51 -9.57
CA GLU A 70 -17.22 -8.93 -8.27
C GLU A 70 -16.27 -9.44 -7.18
N ARG A 71 -15.98 -10.74 -7.16
CA ARG A 71 -14.97 -11.31 -6.25
C ARG A 71 -13.57 -10.76 -6.55
N PHE A 72 -13.22 -10.62 -7.83
CA PHE A 72 -11.95 -10.04 -8.21
C PHE A 72 -11.86 -8.57 -7.78
N TRP A 73 -12.92 -7.80 -7.97
CA TRP A 73 -13.02 -6.40 -7.56
C TRP A 73 -12.81 -6.25 -6.06
N VAL A 74 -13.50 -7.04 -5.22
CA VAL A 74 -13.31 -7.02 -3.75
C VAL A 74 -11.86 -7.28 -3.37
N ALA A 75 -11.22 -8.27 -4.00
CA ALA A 75 -9.80 -8.55 -3.77
C ALA A 75 -8.91 -7.38 -4.23
N ALA A 76 -9.15 -6.84 -5.42
CA ALA A 76 -8.39 -5.74 -6.01
C ALA A 76 -8.51 -4.43 -5.21
N SER A 77 -9.71 -4.07 -4.78
CA SER A 77 -10.02 -2.80 -4.10
C SER A 77 -9.58 -2.78 -2.63
N SER A 78 -9.20 -3.92 -2.06
CA SER A 78 -8.72 -4.04 -0.68
C SER A 78 -7.22 -3.76 -0.53
N ARG A 79 -6.47 -3.70 -1.63
CA ARG A 79 -5.03 -3.42 -1.61
C ARG A 79 -4.76 -1.92 -1.54
N VAL A 80 -3.81 -1.55 -0.69
CA VAL A 80 -3.39 -0.15 -0.46
C VAL A 80 -2.48 0.35 -1.58
N ASP A 81 -1.72 -0.55 -2.23
CA ASP A 81 -0.66 -0.23 -3.18
C ASP A 81 -1.12 0.06 -4.62
N GLY A 82 -2.44 0.03 -4.88
CA GLY A 82 -3.02 0.25 -6.21
C GLY A 82 -2.74 -0.86 -7.24
N GLU A 83 -1.87 -1.83 -6.95
CA GLU A 83 -1.55 -2.92 -7.88
C GLU A 83 -2.79 -3.76 -8.20
N GLY A 84 -3.64 -4.00 -7.20
CA GLY A 84 -4.92 -4.68 -7.39
C GLY A 84 -5.82 -3.97 -8.41
N LEU A 85 -5.92 -2.65 -8.33
CA LEU A 85 -6.71 -1.83 -9.25
C LEU A 85 -6.13 -1.86 -10.67
N ARG A 86 -4.80 -1.77 -10.81
CA ARG A 86 -4.12 -1.88 -12.11
C ARG A 86 -4.31 -3.27 -12.72
N GLN A 87 -4.30 -4.31 -11.90
CA GLN A 87 -4.59 -5.67 -12.35
C GLN A 87 -6.06 -5.83 -12.77
N TYR A 88 -7.01 -5.27 -12.00
CA TYR A 88 -8.43 -5.27 -12.35
C TYR A 88 -8.65 -4.62 -13.73
N LEU A 89 -8.11 -3.42 -13.96
CA LEU A 89 -8.23 -2.71 -15.25
C LEU A 89 -7.62 -3.47 -16.44
N ARG A 90 -6.64 -4.34 -16.19
CA ARG A 90 -6.03 -5.17 -17.23
C ARG A 90 -6.92 -6.34 -17.63
N ILE A 91 -7.66 -6.91 -16.68
CA ILE A 91 -8.53 -8.07 -16.88
C ILE A 91 -9.94 -7.63 -17.32
N TYR A 92 -10.44 -6.54 -16.74
CA TYR A 92 -11.77 -5.97 -16.96
C TYR A 92 -11.66 -4.49 -17.38
N PRO A 93 -11.10 -4.18 -18.56
CA PRO A 93 -10.88 -2.80 -19.00
C PRO A 93 -12.19 -2.00 -19.16
N ASP A 94 -13.27 -2.68 -19.55
CA ASP A 94 -14.63 -2.13 -19.68
C ASP A 94 -15.59 -2.69 -18.61
N GLY A 95 -15.05 -3.23 -17.51
CA GLY A 95 -15.83 -3.81 -16.42
C GLY A 95 -16.65 -2.80 -15.63
N GLU A 96 -17.58 -3.28 -14.79
CA GLU A 96 -18.50 -2.43 -14.02
C GLU A 96 -17.73 -1.41 -13.16
N PHE A 97 -16.62 -1.85 -12.56
CA PHE A 97 -15.79 -1.07 -11.65
C PHE A 97 -14.61 -0.38 -12.34
N ALA A 98 -14.46 -0.46 -13.66
CA ALA A 98 -13.30 0.07 -14.37
C ALA A 98 -13.10 1.58 -14.16
N ARG A 99 -14.19 2.34 -14.24
CA ARG A 99 -14.15 3.78 -13.97
C ARG A 99 -13.79 4.10 -12.52
N GLU A 100 -14.29 3.32 -11.54
CA GLU A 100 -13.94 3.51 -10.14
C GLU A 100 -12.46 3.18 -9.89
N ALA A 101 -11.97 2.08 -10.45
CA ALA A 101 -10.57 1.68 -10.37
C ALA A 101 -9.65 2.78 -10.93
N ALA A 102 -9.98 3.33 -12.09
CA ALA A 102 -9.22 4.42 -12.71
C ALA A 102 -9.22 5.70 -11.85
N LEU A 103 -10.36 6.07 -11.26
CA LEU A 103 -10.46 7.23 -10.37
C LEU A 103 -9.63 7.04 -9.10
N ARG A 104 -9.71 5.87 -8.46
CA ARG A 104 -8.89 5.54 -7.28
C ARG A 104 -7.40 5.56 -7.59
N LEU A 105 -7.01 5.11 -8.78
CA LEU A 105 -5.61 5.19 -9.21
C LEU A 105 -5.11 6.62 -9.41
N GLN A 106 -5.98 7.53 -9.84
CA GLN A 106 -5.63 8.95 -9.96
C GLN A 106 -5.46 9.63 -8.60
N THR A 107 -6.06 9.09 -7.53
CA THR A 107 -5.90 9.58 -6.17
C THR A 107 -4.74 8.94 -5.40
N CYS A 108 -4.05 7.96 -6.01
CA CYS A 108 -2.86 7.36 -5.41
C CYS A 108 -1.79 8.42 -5.14
N ARG A 109 -1.15 8.31 -3.99
CA ARG A 109 -0.05 9.18 -3.58
C ARG A 109 1.20 8.38 -3.35
N ARG A 110 2.32 8.93 -3.80
CA ARG A 110 3.65 8.41 -3.46
C ARG A 110 3.94 8.75 -2.00
N VAL A 111 4.05 7.72 -1.17
CA VAL A 111 4.38 7.84 0.25
C VAL A 111 5.81 7.36 0.44
N GLU A 112 6.63 8.24 1.00
CA GLU A 112 8.01 7.93 1.35
C GLU A 112 8.06 7.50 2.82
N ARG A 113 8.59 6.30 3.06
CA ARG A 113 8.83 5.78 4.40
C ARG A 113 10.33 5.73 4.64
N GLU A 114 10.77 6.50 5.62
CA GLU A 114 12.15 6.42 6.10
C GLU A 114 12.31 5.18 6.96
N ASN A 115 13.29 4.36 6.59
CA ASN A 115 13.67 3.14 7.29
C ASN A 115 15.15 3.17 7.62
N TRP A 116 15.54 2.33 8.58
CA TRP A 116 16.90 2.25 9.10
C TRP A 116 17.33 0.78 9.12
N ASP A 117 18.35 0.43 8.34
CA ASP A 117 18.91 -0.93 8.35
C ASP A 117 20.17 -0.98 9.21
N GLY A 118 20.33 -2.06 9.98
CA GLY A 118 21.45 -2.23 10.90
C GLY A 118 22.64 -2.92 10.24
N GLU A 119 23.82 -2.32 10.34
CA GLU A 119 25.05 -2.87 9.78
C GLU A 119 26.22 -2.80 10.77
N GLU A 120 27.12 -3.79 10.73
CA GLU A 120 28.40 -3.74 11.43
C GLU A 120 29.50 -3.27 10.48
N LYS A 121 30.14 -2.15 10.80
CA LYS A 121 31.33 -1.66 10.10
C LYS A 121 32.56 -1.89 10.96
N THR A 122 33.61 -2.45 10.38
CA THR A 122 34.89 -2.65 11.06
C THR A 122 35.93 -1.68 10.52
N LEU A 123 36.70 -1.08 11.45
CA LEU A 123 37.83 -0.22 11.12
C LEU A 123 39.10 -0.78 11.77
N PRO A 124 40.23 -0.84 11.06
CA PRO A 124 41.50 -1.29 11.65
C PRO A 124 41.86 -0.43 12.87
N LEU A 125 42.16 -1.09 13.99
CA LEU A 125 42.51 -0.44 15.25
C LEU A 125 43.81 -1.05 15.78
N MET A 126 44.74 -0.18 16.18
CA MET A 126 45.97 -0.58 16.82
C MET A 126 46.10 0.17 18.14
N VAL A 127 46.08 -0.58 19.25
CA VAL A 127 46.25 -0.04 20.59
C VAL A 127 47.70 -0.24 21.01
N MET A 128 48.41 0.87 21.19
CA MET A 128 49.77 0.88 21.69
C MET A 128 49.85 0.37 23.13
N THR A 129 50.97 -0.23 23.50
CA THR A 129 51.24 -0.63 24.88
C THR A 129 51.22 0.58 25.81
N ALA A 130 50.56 0.46 26.97
CA ALA A 130 50.50 1.52 27.97
C ALA A 130 51.89 1.90 28.51
N LEU A 131 52.02 3.16 28.96
CA LEU A 131 53.26 3.66 29.59
C LEU A 131 53.48 3.11 31.00
N VAL A 132 52.39 2.88 31.73
CA VAL A 132 52.40 2.41 33.12
C VAL A 132 52.22 0.89 33.16
N PRO A 133 53.18 0.12 33.70
CA PRO A 133 53.05 -1.33 33.83
C PRO A 133 51.99 -1.74 34.86
N SER A 134 51.21 -2.76 34.55
CA SER A 134 50.24 -3.37 35.45
C SER A 134 50.84 -4.53 36.24
N VAL A 135 50.21 -4.86 37.38
CA VAL A 135 50.63 -5.97 38.26
C VAL A 135 50.47 -7.36 37.63
N SER A 136 49.63 -7.49 36.60
CA SER A 136 49.40 -8.75 35.89
C SER A 136 49.10 -8.51 34.42
N GLN A 137 49.27 -9.55 33.60
CA GLN A 137 48.92 -9.51 32.19
C GLN A 137 47.41 -9.31 31.97
N VAL A 138 46.56 -9.89 32.83
CA VAL A 138 45.10 -9.70 32.76
C VAL A 138 44.75 -8.23 32.94
N ALA A 139 45.26 -7.61 34.00
CA ALA A 139 45.05 -6.18 34.25
C ALA A 139 45.62 -5.30 33.12
N ALA A 140 46.77 -5.67 32.53
CA ALA A 140 47.33 -4.97 31.38
C ALA A 140 46.43 -5.06 30.13
N LYS A 141 45.83 -6.23 29.87
CA LYS A 141 44.89 -6.42 28.76
C LYS A 141 43.59 -5.64 28.97
N ASP A 142 43.06 -5.61 30.19
CA ASP A 142 41.85 -4.85 30.52
C ASP A 142 42.06 -3.33 30.29
N ILE A 143 43.22 -2.80 30.68
CA ILE A 143 43.60 -1.41 30.40
C ILE A 143 43.70 -1.16 28.90
N ALA A 144 44.32 -2.08 28.14
CA ALA A 144 44.41 -1.95 26.69
C ALA A 144 43.03 -1.98 26.02
N ILE A 145 42.11 -2.85 26.45
CA ILE A 145 40.72 -2.88 25.95
C ILE A 145 40.01 -1.58 26.28
N ALA A 146 40.17 -1.04 27.49
CA ALA A 146 39.58 0.23 27.87
C ALA A 146 40.06 1.37 26.98
N SER A 147 41.38 1.45 26.72
CA SER A 147 41.95 2.41 25.76
C SER A 147 41.39 2.22 24.36
N GLY A 148 41.37 0.98 23.86
CA GLY A 148 40.82 0.66 22.55
C GLY A 148 39.35 1.04 22.42
N LYS A 149 38.53 0.89 23.47
CA LYS A 149 37.13 1.34 23.47
C LYS A 149 37.01 2.85 23.31
N THR A 150 37.89 3.62 23.94
CA THR A 150 37.96 5.08 23.75
C THR A 150 38.34 5.42 22.31
N ASP A 151 39.37 4.76 21.76
CA ASP A 151 39.82 4.98 20.38
C ASP A 151 38.74 4.59 19.36
N ALA A 152 38.09 3.43 19.55
CA ALA A 152 36.97 2.98 18.72
C ALA A 152 35.80 3.97 18.77
N ALA A 153 35.47 4.55 19.93
CA ALA A 153 34.42 5.56 20.03
C ALA A 153 34.76 6.84 19.25
N VAL A 154 36.04 7.22 19.19
CA VAL A 154 36.50 8.34 18.36
C VAL A 154 36.40 7.98 16.87
N MET A 155 36.89 6.81 16.47
CA MET A 155 36.87 6.36 15.08
C MET A 155 35.44 6.20 14.53
N CYS A 156 34.54 5.58 15.32
CA CYS A 156 33.17 5.34 14.93
C CYS A 156 32.31 6.61 14.89
N ARG A 157 32.77 7.72 15.49
CA ARG A 157 32.01 8.99 15.56
C ARG A 157 31.64 9.55 14.19
N ASN A 158 32.43 9.27 13.15
CA ASN A 158 32.14 9.72 11.79
C ASN A 158 30.87 9.09 11.20
N TYR A 159 30.36 8.01 11.79
CA TYR A 159 29.06 7.43 11.42
C TYR A 159 27.86 8.13 12.08
N GLU A 160 28.06 9.17 12.90
CA GLU A 160 26.99 10.07 13.38
C GLU A 160 26.79 11.25 12.42
N ALA A 161 26.74 10.99 11.12
CA ALA A 161 26.57 12.02 10.11
C ALA A 161 25.83 11.51 8.87
N GLY A 162 25.04 12.41 8.26
CA GLY A 162 24.40 12.18 6.96
C GLY A 162 23.39 11.03 6.97
N GLN A 163 23.68 9.98 6.20
CA GLN A 163 22.82 8.79 6.07
C GLN A 163 23.08 7.74 7.16
N TYR A 164 24.05 7.96 8.04
CA TYR A 164 24.38 7.01 9.09
C TYR A 164 23.94 7.52 10.46
N ARG A 165 23.63 6.57 11.34
CA ARG A 165 23.45 6.76 12.77
C ARG A 165 24.30 5.76 13.50
N LEU A 166 25.17 6.20 14.39
CA LEU A 166 25.91 5.27 15.24
C LEU A 166 24.99 4.74 16.35
N ARG A 167 25.03 3.44 16.60
CA ARG A 167 24.28 2.78 17.69
C ARG A 167 25.19 2.39 18.83
N LYS A 168 26.35 1.84 18.49
CA LYS A 168 27.34 1.36 19.46
C LYS A 168 28.71 1.31 18.82
N SER A 169 29.74 1.56 19.61
CA SER A 169 31.13 1.25 19.29
C SER A 169 31.67 0.22 20.28
N ASP A 170 32.46 -0.72 19.79
CA ASP A 170 33.17 -1.70 20.61
C ASP A 170 34.54 -2.03 19.99
N VAL A 171 35.32 -2.88 20.64
CA VAL A 171 36.58 -3.39 20.11
C VAL A 171 36.62 -4.91 20.06
N ARG A 172 37.29 -5.43 19.05
CA ARG A 172 37.60 -6.86 18.92
C ARG A 172 39.11 -7.01 18.79
N PRO A 173 39.82 -7.32 19.89
CA PRO A 173 41.25 -7.61 19.85
C PRO A 173 41.51 -8.90 19.06
N GLU A 174 42.53 -8.91 18.20
CA GLU A 174 42.90 -10.08 17.41
C GLU A 174 44.30 -10.59 17.79
N HIS A 175 45.30 -9.71 17.74
CA HIS A 175 46.69 -10.04 18.03
C HIS A 175 47.20 -9.24 19.22
N TRP A 176 47.56 -9.95 20.29
CA TRP A 176 48.05 -9.34 21.53
C TRP A 176 49.57 -9.22 21.52
N SER A 177 50.10 -8.06 21.92
CA SER A 177 51.51 -7.85 22.21
C SER A 177 51.66 -7.46 23.68
N CYS A 178 52.25 -8.34 24.49
CA CYS A 178 52.50 -8.09 25.91
C CYS A 178 53.99 -8.23 26.20
N SER A 179 54.54 -7.33 26.99
CA SER A 179 55.95 -7.37 27.41
C SER A 179 56.11 -7.01 28.88
N ALA A 180 57.13 -7.58 29.52
CA ALA A 180 57.50 -7.21 30.89
C ALA A 180 58.23 -5.87 30.87
N ARG A 181 57.85 -4.95 31.78
CA ARG A 181 58.47 -3.64 31.95
C ARG A 181 58.68 -3.37 33.43
N GLY A 182 59.94 -3.45 33.87
CA GLY A 182 60.29 -3.38 35.29
C GLY A 182 59.67 -4.55 36.07
N ARG A 183 58.85 -4.23 37.08
CA ARG A 183 58.14 -5.24 37.90
C ARG A 183 56.71 -5.53 37.43
N GLY A 184 56.28 -5.00 36.28
CA GLY A 184 54.92 -5.18 35.76
C GLY A 184 54.88 -5.61 34.30
N VAL A 185 53.67 -5.67 33.75
CA VAL A 185 53.38 -6.06 32.37
C VAL A 185 52.64 -4.93 31.67
N VAL A 186 53.02 -4.64 30.42
CA VAL A 186 52.26 -3.76 29.53
C VAL A 186 51.74 -4.58 28.36
N CYS A 187 50.52 -4.31 27.91
CA CYS A 187 49.92 -4.97 26.76
C CYS A 187 49.35 -3.92 25.80
N GLY A 188 49.38 -4.25 24.52
CA GLY A 188 48.69 -3.60 23.41
C GLY A 188 48.13 -4.67 22.48
N PHE A 189 47.38 -4.27 21.47
CA PHE A 189 46.86 -5.21 20.48
C PHE A 189 46.62 -4.57 19.12
N GLU A 190 46.66 -5.41 18.09
CA GLU A 190 46.08 -5.16 16.78
C GLU A 190 44.70 -5.82 16.73
N GLY A 191 43.74 -5.14 16.13
CA GLY A 191 42.40 -5.67 15.96
C GLY A 191 41.51 -4.70 15.20
N VAL A 192 40.23 -4.70 15.53
CA VAL A 192 39.25 -3.83 14.87
C VAL A 192 38.38 -3.07 15.87
N ALA A 193 38.09 -1.81 15.53
CA ALA A 193 36.96 -1.09 16.07
C ALA A 193 35.70 -1.57 15.37
N VAL A 194 34.69 -1.94 16.15
CA VAL A 194 33.41 -2.45 15.66
C VAL A 194 32.36 -1.36 15.85
N CYS A 195 31.91 -0.77 14.75
CA CYS A 195 30.88 0.27 14.73
C CYS A 195 29.55 -0.36 14.31
N GLN A 196 28.60 -0.46 15.25
CA GLN A 196 27.22 -0.80 14.92
C GLN A 196 26.53 0.47 14.43
N VAL A 197 26.22 0.51 13.15
CA VAL A 197 25.63 1.67 12.49
C VAL A 197 24.24 1.32 11.97
N GLN A 198 23.41 2.33 11.79
CA GLN A 198 22.20 2.23 11.00
C GLN A 198 22.33 3.10 9.76
N THR A 199 21.97 2.56 8.61
CA THR A 199 21.94 3.29 7.34
C THR A 199 20.51 3.68 7.02
N ARG A 200 20.30 4.97 6.76
CA ARG A 200 19.03 5.56 6.34
C ARG A 200 18.77 5.15 4.90
N PHE A 201 17.60 4.58 4.65
CA PHE A 201 17.08 4.42 3.30
C PHE A 201 15.62 4.86 3.25
N VAL A 202 15.19 5.34 2.09
CA VAL A 202 13.82 5.77 1.86
C VAL A 202 13.18 4.73 0.97
N GLU A 203 12.18 4.05 1.51
CA GLU A 203 11.34 3.15 0.74
C GLU A 203 10.13 3.92 0.23
N VAL A 204 9.83 3.74 -1.04
CA VAL A 204 8.78 4.49 -1.72
C VAL A 204 7.67 3.52 -2.06
N HIS A 205 6.47 3.79 -1.55
CA HIS A 205 5.28 3.02 -1.85
C HIS A 205 4.17 3.91 -2.37
N GLU A 206 3.22 3.33 -3.09
CA GLU A 206 1.98 4.01 -3.42
C GLU A 206 0.94 3.72 -2.35
N ASP A 207 0.20 4.74 -1.96
CA ASP A 207 -1.00 4.63 -1.12
C ASP A 207 -2.20 5.15 -1.90
N CYS A 208 -3.14 4.24 -2.16
CA CYS A 208 -4.32 4.44 -2.98
C CYS A 208 -5.63 4.30 -2.18
N THR A 209 -5.56 4.49 -0.86
CA THR A 209 -6.73 4.49 0.04
C THR A 209 -7.61 5.72 -0.09
#